data_AF-A0A3N5PWB8-F1
#
_entry.id   AF-A0A3N5PWB8-F1
#
_cell.length_a   1.000
_cell.length_b   1.000
_cell.length_c   1.000
_cell.angle_alpha   90.00
_cell.angle_beta   90.00
_cell.angle_gamma   90.00
#
_symmetry.space_group_name_H-M   'P 1'
#
loop_
_entity.id
_entity.type
_entity.pdbx_description
1 polymer ?
#
loop_
_entity_poly.entity_id
_entity_poly.type
_entity_poly.pdbx_seq_one_letter_code
_entity_poly.pdbx_strand_id
1 'polypeptide(L)'
;ESIQFCNECLPDINYIKKNFVVYQPELSTYFKSNNIKLDTIPKHNPECTSLKNGEGPKIISPSASFEYLIDKDDPQEIVLLSAADPKIKNHYWYVNDEFITKCEPGEKVFYKLSVGKFNIVCLDDLGRSKRITINVKGY
;
A
#
# COMPACT_ATOMS: atom_id res chain seq x y z
N GLU A 1 -7.34 -5.60 24.54
CA GLU A 1 -8.44 -5.40 23.57
C GLU A 1 -7.95 -5.87 22.21
N SER A 2 -8.42 -7.01 21.70
CA SER A 2 -7.62 -7.78 20.72
C SER A 2 -8.28 -7.95 19.34
N ILE A 3 -9.59 -7.70 19.23
CA ILE A 3 -10.38 -8.05 18.03
C ILE A 3 -11.41 -6.95 17.74
N GLN A 4 -11.56 -6.57 16.47
CA GLN A 4 -12.67 -5.75 15.96
C GLN A 4 -13.66 -6.61 15.17
N PHE A 5 -14.93 -6.21 15.18
CA PHE A 5 -15.99 -6.86 14.45
C PHE A 5 -16.56 -5.93 13.36
N CYS A 6 -17.06 -6.51 12.28
CA CYS A 6 -17.83 -5.79 11.25
C CYS A 6 -19.30 -6.12 11.43
N ASN A 7 -20.17 -5.53 10.62
CA ASN A 7 -21.61 -5.78 10.68
C ASN A 7 -21.97 -7.27 10.48
N GLU A 8 -21.14 -8.05 9.80
CA GLU A 8 -21.40 -9.47 9.51
C GLU A 8 -20.88 -10.42 10.60
N CYS A 9 -19.97 -9.98 11.47
CA CYS A 9 -19.38 -10.83 12.51
C CYS A 9 -19.50 -10.23 13.93
N LEU A 10 -20.37 -9.23 14.09
CA LEU A 10 -20.66 -8.63 15.39
C LEU A 10 -21.35 -9.67 16.29
N PRO A 11 -20.81 -9.98 17.48
CA PRO A 11 -21.45 -10.91 18.40
C PRO A 11 -22.69 -10.27 19.04
N ASP A 12 -23.68 -11.11 19.37
CA ASP A 12 -24.94 -10.66 19.99
C ASP A 12 -24.72 -10.05 21.38
N ILE A 13 -23.68 -10.48 22.09
CA ILE A 13 -23.34 -10.05 23.45
C ILE A 13 -21.81 -9.87 23.61
N ASN A 14 -21.40 -9.16 24.67
CA ASN A 14 -19.99 -8.97 25.07
C ASN A 14 -19.10 -8.23 24.06
N TYR A 15 -19.59 -7.15 23.47
CA TYR A 15 -18.77 -6.21 22.70
C TYR A 15 -18.77 -4.80 23.30
N ILE A 16 -17.71 -4.03 23.02
CA ILE A 16 -17.62 -2.61 23.35
C ILE A 16 -17.50 -1.79 22.06
N LYS A 17 -18.09 -0.59 22.06
CA LYS A 17 -17.90 0.39 20.98
C LYS A 17 -16.81 1.36 21.38
N LYS A 18 -15.79 1.51 20.53
CA LYS A 18 -14.68 2.44 20.71
C LYS A 18 -14.44 3.18 19.41
N ASN A 19 -14.33 4.50 19.48
CA ASN A 19 -14.00 5.32 18.31
C ASN A 19 -12.49 5.31 18.08
N PHE A 20 -12.09 5.18 16.83
CA PHE A 20 -10.71 5.29 16.39
C PHE A 20 -10.60 6.39 15.35
N VAL A 21 -9.50 7.13 15.39
CA VAL A 21 -9.19 8.13 14.37
C VAL A 21 -8.56 7.42 13.18
N VAL A 22 -9.24 7.46 12.03
CA VAL A 22 -8.70 6.93 10.77
C VAL A 22 -8.10 8.08 9.98
N TYR A 23 -6.77 8.10 9.92
CA TYR A 23 -6.04 9.08 9.11
C TYR A 23 -6.03 8.66 7.64
N GLN A 24 -5.84 9.63 6.75
CA GLN A 24 -5.56 9.33 5.35
C GLN A 24 -4.25 8.51 5.23
N PRO A 25 -4.15 7.59 4.24
CA PRO A 25 -3.01 6.68 4.11
C PRO A 25 -1.63 7.35 4.12
N GLU A 26 -1.52 8.53 3.51
CA GLU A 26 -0.31 9.34 3.46
C GLU A 26 0.14 9.77 4.86
N LEU A 27 -0.80 10.25 5.68
CA LEU A 27 -0.53 10.69 7.05
C LEU A 27 -0.18 9.50 7.96
N SER A 28 -0.90 8.39 7.82
CA SER A 28 -0.59 7.16 8.55
C SER A 28 0.84 6.66 8.27
N THR A 29 1.25 6.72 7.00
CA THR A 29 2.61 6.33 6.57
C THR A 29 3.66 7.25 7.20
N TYR A 30 3.45 8.56 7.12
CA TYR A 30 4.35 9.56 7.70
C TYR A 30 4.50 9.40 9.22
N PHE A 31 3.40 9.19 9.94
CA PHE A 31 3.47 9.00 11.39
C PHE A 31 4.22 7.73 11.79
N LYS A 32 3.99 6.62 11.07
CA LYS A 32 4.73 5.36 11.28
C LYS A 32 6.23 5.54 11.05
N SER A 33 6.64 6.23 9.97
CA SER A 33 8.06 6.46 9.67
C SER A 33 8.77 7.37 10.68
N ASN A 34 8.03 8.24 11.36
CA ASN A 34 8.56 9.18 12.35
C ASN A 34 8.39 8.70 13.80
N ASN A 35 8.06 7.41 14.01
CA ASN A 35 7.84 6.81 15.34
C ASN A 35 6.77 7.55 16.18
N ILE A 36 5.80 8.17 15.52
CA ILE A 36 4.66 8.80 16.19
C ILE A 36 3.65 7.70 16.52
N LYS A 37 3.36 7.54 17.82
CA LYS A 37 2.40 6.54 18.30
C LYS A 37 0.99 6.91 17.86
N LEU A 38 0.37 6.04 17.08
CA LEU A 38 -1.04 6.13 16.71
C LEU A 38 -1.84 5.05 17.44
N ASP A 39 -3.06 5.38 17.84
CA ASP A 39 -4.03 4.37 18.28
C ASP A 39 -4.36 3.45 17.11
N THR A 40 -3.92 2.20 17.21
CA THR A 40 -4.12 1.22 16.15
C THR A 40 -5.47 0.53 16.32
N ILE A 41 -6.18 0.41 15.20
CA ILE A 41 -7.41 -0.36 15.17
C ILE A 41 -7.05 -1.84 15.40
N PRO A 42 -7.70 -2.53 16.36
CA PRO A 42 -7.46 -3.95 16.61
C PRO A 42 -7.65 -4.81 15.35
N LYS A 43 -7.06 -6.00 15.29
CA LYS A 43 -7.22 -6.87 14.12
C LYS A 43 -8.66 -7.34 13.97
N HIS A 44 -9.11 -7.54 12.73
CA HIS A 44 -10.44 -8.06 12.47
C HIS A 44 -10.61 -9.50 12.97
N ASN A 45 -11.84 -9.87 13.33
CA ASN A 45 -12.19 -11.23 13.73
C ASN A 45 -11.74 -12.23 12.64
N PRO A 46 -10.79 -13.14 12.94
CA PRO A 46 -10.29 -14.10 11.94
C PRO A 46 -11.35 -15.12 11.50
N GLU A 47 -12.38 -15.36 12.32
CA GLU A 47 -13.49 -16.27 12.04
C GLU A 47 -14.58 -15.64 11.16
N CYS A 48 -14.42 -14.38 10.75
CA CYS A 48 -15.38 -13.69 9.90
C CYS A 48 -15.36 -14.25 8.47
N THR A 49 -16.51 -14.69 7.97
CA THR A 49 -16.70 -15.23 6.62
C THR A 49 -16.94 -14.17 5.55
N SER A 50 -17.12 -12.90 5.94
CA SER A 50 -17.33 -11.78 5.02
C SER A 50 -16.11 -11.49 4.15
N LEU A 51 -16.31 -11.41 2.83
CA LEU A 51 -15.25 -11.03 1.89
C LEU A 51 -15.02 -9.49 1.92
N LYS A 52 -14.16 -9.08 2.84
CA LYS A 52 -13.22 -7.92 2.83
C LYS A 52 -13.66 -6.63 2.12
N ASN A 53 -14.23 -5.70 2.90
CA ASN A 53 -14.35 -4.28 2.54
C ASN A 53 -13.09 -3.47 2.90
N GLY A 54 -12.63 -2.64 1.96
CA GLY A 54 -11.61 -1.60 2.17
C GLY A 54 -10.88 -1.22 0.87
N GLU A 55 -10.42 0.03 0.76
CA GLU A 55 -9.62 0.45 -0.40
C GLU A 55 -8.30 -0.32 -0.48
N GLY A 56 -7.91 -0.70 -1.70
CA GLY A 56 -6.63 -1.38 -1.97
C GLY A 56 -5.41 -0.48 -1.73
N PRO A 57 -4.20 -0.98 -2.00
CA PRO A 57 -2.99 -0.18 -1.82
C PRO A 57 -3.03 1.09 -2.66
N LYS A 58 -2.59 2.21 -2.12
CA LYS A 58 -2.46 3.49 -2.81
C LYS A 58 -0.99 3.71 -3.19
N ILE A 59 -0.71 3.77 -4.48
CA ILE A 59 0.63 4.08 -4.97
C ILE A 59 0.87 5.58 -4.80
N ILE A 60 1.87 5.94 -4.01
CA ILE A 60 2.33 7.32 -3.78
C ILE A 60 3.38 7.69 -4.83
N SER A 61 4.29 6.75 -5.12
CA SER A 61 5.29 6.88 -6.16
C SER A 61 5.49 5.53 -6.86
N PRO A 62 5.65 5.50 -8.19
CA PRO A 62 5.65 6.63 -9.11
C PRO A 62 4.22 7.14 -9.39
N SER A 63 4.10 8.30 -10.04
CA SER A 63 2.82 8.93 -10.38
C SER A 63 2.60 8.89 -11.89
N ALA A 64 1.40 8.48 -12.31
CA ALA A 64 1.01 8.52 -13.72
C ALA A 64 0.92 9.95 -14.30
N SER A 65 0.87 10.97 -13.44
CA SER A 65 0.78 12.38 -13.85
C SER A 65 2.14 13.01 -14.16
N PHE A 66 3.24 12.29 -13.93
CA PHE A 66 4.60 12.81 -14.15
C PHE A 66 5.24 12.19 -15.38
N GLU A 67 6.02 13.01 -16.10
CA GLU A 67 6.95 12.53 -17.12
C GLU A 67 8.30 12.25 -16.46
N TYR A 68 8.85 11.07 -16.72
CA TYR A 68 10.14 10.66 -16.17
C TYR A 68 11.21 10.79 -17.25
N LEU A 69 12.25 11.56 -16.96
CA LEU A 69 13.42 11.74 -17.82
C LEU A 69 14.61 11.03 -17.19
N ILE A 70 15.26 10.14 -17.93
CA ILE A 70 16.48 9.44 -17.48
C ILE A 70 17.62 9.67 -18.46
N ASP A 71 18.84 9.70 -17.94
CA ASP A 71 20.03 9.63 -18.76
C ASP A 71 20.17 8.19 -19.30
N LYS A 72 20.45 8.05 -20.61
CA LYS A 72 20.66 6.73 -21.23
C LYS A 72 21.97 6.10 -20.81
N ASP A 73 22.97 6.93 -20.49
CA ASP A 73 24.30 6.51 -20.10
C ASP A 73 24.39 6.26 -18.57
N ASP A 74 23.48 6.83 -17.78
CA ASP A 74 23.36 6.59 -16.33
C ASP A 74 21.89 6.38 -15.89
N PRO A 75 21.36 5.15 -16.00
CA PRO A 75 19.96 4.87 -15.69
C PRO A 75 19.67 5.03 -14.19
N GLN A 76 18.89 6.06 -13.88
CA GLN A 76 18.49 6.41 -12.52
C GLN A 76 17.45 5.43 -11.93
N GLU A 77 17.46 5.34 -10.60
CA GLU A 77 16.48 4.57 -9.83
C GLU A 77 15.25 5.41 -9.52
N ILE A 78 14.07 4.80 -9.68
CA ILE A 78 12.83 5.37 -9.18
C ILE A 78 12.43 4.73 -7.86
N VAL A 79 11.73 5.51 -7.03
CA VAL A 79 11.14 4.99 -5.79
C VAL A 79 9.75 4.44 -6.07
N LEU A 80 9.56 3.16 -5.76
CA LEU A 80 8.26 2.53 -5.58
C LEU A 80 7.87 2.70 -4.11
N LEU A 81 6.80 3.45 -3.88
CA LEU A 81 6.26 3.72 -2.55
C LEU A 81 4.75 3.63 -2.60
N SER A 82 4.18 2.85 -1.70
CA SER A 82 2.74 2.69 -1.57
C SER A 82 2.33 2.67 -0.11
N ALA A 83 1.15 3.23 0.15
CA ALA A 83 0.47 3.20 1.43
C ALA A 83 -0.70 2.24 1.37
N ALA A 84 -1.06 1.66 2.50
CA ALA A 84 -2.27 0.86 2.64
C ALA A 84 -2.85 1.00 4.04
N ASP A 85 -4.00 0.38 4.26
CA ASP A 85 -4.61 0.25 5.57
C ASP A 85 -3.61 -0.36 6.59
N PRO A 86 -3.56 0.15 7.84
CA PRO A 86 -2.67 -0.36 8.89
C PRO A 86 -2.73 -1.87 9.15
N LYS A 87 -3.81 -2.56 8.74
CA LYS A 87 -3.95 -4.01 8.87
C LYS A 87 -3.09 -4.80 7.88
N ILE A 88 -2.64 -4.18 6.79
CA ILE A 88 -1.79 -4.80 5.77
C ILE A 88 -0.36 -4.88 6.27
N LYS A 89 0.28 -6.03 6.06
CA LYS A 89 1.66 -6.28 6.49
C LYS A 89 2.65 -6.18 5.35
N ASN A 90 2.26 -6.63 4.16
CA ASN A 90 3.15 -6.68 3.02
C ASN A 90 2.50 -6.09 1.77
N HIS A 91 3.34 -5.46 0.98
CA HIS A 91 3.10 -5.10 -0.41
C HIS A 91 3.99 -5.93 -1.32
N TYR A 92 3.43 -6.28 -2.47
CA TYR A 92 4.12 -7.01 -3.52
C TYR A 92 4.12 -6.12 -4.76
N TRP A 93 5.32 -5.80 -5.24
CA TRP A 93 5.51 -4.95 -6.40
C TRP A 93 5.75 -5.78 -7.65
N TYR A 94 5.04 -5.41 -8.71
CA TYR A 94 5.21 -5.96 -10.04
C TYR A 94 5.45 -4.84 -11.04
N VAL A 95 6.36 -5.08 -11.98
CA VAL A 95 6.64 -4.18 -13.10
C VAL A 95 6.57 -5.00 -14.38
N ASN A 96 5.71 -4.60 -15.32
CA ASN A 96 5.45 -5.34 -16.57
C ASN A 96 5.13 -6.83 -16.32
N ASP A 97 4.29 -7.08 -15.31
CA ASP A 97 3.85 -8.41 -14.88
C ASP A 97 4.97 -9.30 -14.28
N GLU A 98 6.19 -8.78 -14.12
CA GLU A 98 7.28 -9.45 -13.40
C GLU A 98 7.30 -9.05 -11.92
N PHE A 99 7.45 -10.04 -11.04
CA PHE A 99 7.59 -9.81 -9.60
C PHE A 99 8.97 -9.18 -9.31
N ILE A 100 8.95 -8.01 -8.67
CA ILE A 100 10.18 -7.29 -8.32
C ILE A 100 10.59 -7.58 -6.89
N THR A 101 9.70 -7.30 -5.93
CA THR A 101 10.01 -7.48 -4.52
C THR A 101 8.77 -7.49 -3.63
N LYS A 102 8.98 -7.90 -2.38
CA LYS A 102 8.05 -7.81 -1.27
C LYS A 102 8.61 -6.81 -0.25
N CYS A 103 7.80 -5.84 0.18
CA CYS A 103 8.20 -4.82 1.15
C CYS A 103 7.07 -4.54 2.16
N GLU A 104 7.37 -3.81 3.24
CA GLU A 104 6.31 -3.31 4.13
C GLU A 104 5.58 -2.09 3.51
N PRO A 105 4.30 -1.86 3.88
CA PRO A 105 3.62 -0.61 3.54
C PRO A 105 4.38 0.60 4.09
N GLY A 106 4.67 1.58 3.21
CA GLY A 106 5.46 2.76 3.53
C GLY A 106 6.97 2.62 3.33
N GLU A 107 7.48 1.44 2.99
CA GLU A 107 8.89 1.23 2.66
C GLU A 107 9.22 1.76 1.27
N LYS A 108 10.41 2.36 1.12
CA LYS A 108 10.92 2.86 -0.17
C LYS A 108 11.69 1.74 -0.86
N VAL A 109 11.17 1.27 -1.99
CA VAL A 109 11.86 0.33 -2.86
C VAL A 109 12.45 1.09 -4.04
N PHE A 110 13.73 0.89 -4.33
CA PHE A 110 14.38 1.52 -5.48
C PHE A 110 14.42 0.54 -6.65
N TYR A 111 14.00 0.99 -7.83
CA TYR A 111 13.95 0.17 -9.03
C TYR A 111 14.53 0.94 -10.23
N LYS A 112 15.46 0.32 -10.95
CA LYS A 112 16.06 0.89 -12.16
C LYS A 112 15.12 0.72 -13.34
N LEU A 113 14.71 1.84 -13.93
CA LEU A 113 13.94 1.84 -15.16
C LEU A 113 14.82 2.16 -16.36
N SER A 114 14.51 1.53 -17.49
CA SER A 114 15.03 1.90 -18.80
C SER A 114 14.03 2.83 -19.51
N VAL A 115 14.39 3.31 -20.71
CA VAL A 115 13.49 4.13 -21.52
C VAL A 115 12.34 3.27 -22.02
N GLY A 116 11.10 3.69 -21.80
CA GLY A 116 9.92 2.95 -22.22
C GLY A 116 8.69 3.21 -21.37
N LYS A 117 7.63 2.45 -21.68
CA LYS A 117 6.37 2.47 -20.95
C LYS A 117 6.35 1.30 -19.96
N PHE A 118 6.02 1.59 -18.71
CA PHE A 118 6.00 0.59 -17.64
C PHE A 118 4.63 0.51 -16.99
N ASN A 119 4.17 -0.73 -16.78
CA ASN A 119 2.97 -1.04 -16.02
C ASN A 119 3.40 -1.48 -14.62
N ILE A 120 3.06 -0.69 -13.61
CA ILE A 120 3.48 -0.92 -12.23
C ILE A 120 2.23 -1.26 -11.41
N VAL A 121 2.29 -2.39 -10.71
CA VAL A 121 1.20 -2.89 -9.88
C VAL A 121 1.71 -3.11 -8.46
N CYS A 122 0.97 -2.57 -7.48
CA CYS A 122 1.14 -2.91 -6.08
C CYS A 122 -0.04 -3.77 -5.65
N LEU A 123 0.26 -4.93 -5.06
CA LEU A 123 -0.71 -5.86 -4.48
C LEU A 123 -0.51 -5.92 -2.96
N ASP A 124 -1.59 -6.08 -2.20
CA ASP A 124 -1.53 -6.32 -0.76
C ASP A 124 -1.83 -7.78 -0.36
N ASP A 125 -1.64 -8.10 0.92
CA ASP A 125 -1.91 -9.44 1.50
C ASP A 125 -3.37 -9.89 1.38
N LEU A 126 -4.29 -8.97 1.10
CA LEU A 126 -5.71 -9.28 0.93
C LEU A 126 -6.06 -9.53 -0.53
N GLY A 127 -5.09 -9.51 -1.45
CA GLY A 127 -5.27 -9.72 -2.88
C GLY A 127 -5.79 -8.50 -3.62
N ARG A 128 -5.83 -7.32 -2.98
CA ARG A 128 -6.26 -6.07 -3.61
C ARG A 128 -5.06 -5.44 -4.29
N SER A 129 -5.29 -4.87 -5.47
CA SER A 129 -4.22 -4.28 -6.27
C SER A 129 -4.55 -2.87 -6.75
N LYS A 130 -3.51 -2.07 -6.92
CA LYS A 130 -3.57 -0.82 -7.68
C LYS A 130 -2.54 -0.85 -8.79
N ARG A 131 -2.97 -0.41 -9.96
CA ARG A 131 -2.16 -0.31 -11.18
C ARG A 131 -1.95 1.14 -11.56
N ILE A 132 -0.76 1.46 -12.01
CA ILE A 132 -0.41 2.71 -12.69
C ILE A 132 0.42 2.41 -13.93
N THR A 133 0.46 3.37 -14.84
CA THR A 133 1.29 3.30 -16.03
C THR A 133 2.07 4.58 -16.15
N ILE A 134 3.38 4.46 -16.34
CA ILE A 134 4.28 5.59 -16.50
C ILE A 134 5.03 5.48 -17.82
N ASN A 135 5.46 6.63 -18.33
CA ASN A 135 6.29 6.71 -19.52
C ASN A 135 7.62 7.37 -19.15
N VAL A 136 8.70 6.66 -19.42
CA VAL A 136 10.07 7.10 -19.17
C VAL A 136 10.73 7.41 -20.51
N LYS A 137 11.18 8.65 -20.68
CA LYS A 137 11.88 9.12 -21.87
C LYS A 137 13.36 9.29 -21.54
N GLY A 138 14.22 8.92 -22.49
CA GLY A 138 15.65 9.22 -22.40
C GLY A 138 15.93 10.55 -23.08
N TYR A 139 16.75 11.39 -22.47
CA TYR A 139 17.38 12.52 -23.15
C TYR A 139 18.80 12.17 -23.61
#